data_AF-A0A4R2RKY6-F1
#
_entry.id   AF-A0A4R2RKY6-F1
#
_cell.length_a   1.000
_cell.length_b   1.000
_cell.length_c   1.000
_cell.angle_alpha   90.00
_cell.angle_beta   90.00
_cell.angle_gamma   90.00
#
_symmetry.space_group_name_H-M   'P 1'
#
loop_
_entity.id
_entity.type
_entity.pdbx_description
1 polymer ?
#
loop_
_entity_poly.entity_id
_entity_poly.type
_entity_poly.pdbx_seq_one_letter_code
_entity_poly.pdbx_strand_id
1 'polypeptide(L)'
;MAAFQASGQRLPRWCEENNVKPYQLRYWLQKTEATSESGPTHWLSVNVAPWTKEERSDASMVVRVGPATIEVHDGFDPVLFAQVAKALAELC
;
A
#
# COMPACT_ATOMS: atom_id res chain seq x y z
N MET A 1 18.74 7.27 -0.64
CA MET A 1 20.05 6.88 -1.22
C MET A 1 20.56 7.89 -2.23
N ALA A 2 19.71 8.35 -3.17
CA ALA A 2 20.08 9.37 -4.16
C ALA A 2 20.71 10.63 -3.54
N ALA A 3 20.17 11.14 -2.42
CA ALA A 3 20.73 12.32 -1.74
C ALA A 3 22.16 12.10 -1.18
N PHE A 4 22.46 10.90 -0.65
CA PHE A 4 23.82 10.55 -0.19
C PHE A 4 24.78 10.43 -1.38
N GLN A 5 24.39 9.71 -2.44
CA GLN A 5 25.20 9.53 -3.64
C GLN A 5 25.46 10.86 -4.37
N ALA A 6 24.45 11.73 -4.47
CA ALA A 6 24.57 13.05 -5.08
C ALA A 6 25.42 14.02 -4.23
N SER A 7 25.49 13.82 -2.92
CA SER A 7 26.30 14.68 -2.05
C SER A 7 27.81 14.55 -2.27
N GLY A 8 28.28 13.42 -2.82
CA GLY A 8 29.71 13.10 -2.97
C GLY A 8 30.48 13.01 -1.63
N GLN A 9 29.78 13.08 -0.49
CA GLN A 9 30.38 13.09 0.83
C GLN A 9 30.71 11.68 1.32
N ARG A 10 31.67 11.60 2.23
CA ARG A 10 31.94 10.35 2.97
C ARG A 10 30.83 10.08 3.98
N LEU A 11 30.54 8.79 4.17
CA LEU A 11 29.44 8.30 5.00
C LEU A 11 29.37 8.93 6.41
N PRO A 12 30.47 9.10 7.17
CA PRO A 12 30.39 9.73 8.50
C PRO A 12 29.93 11.19 8.45
N ARG A 13 30.50 12.00 7.56
CA ARG A 13 30.16 13.43 7.41
C ARG A 13 28.70 13.62 7.01
N TRP A 14 28.24 12.84 6.04
CA TRP A 14 26.85 12.92 5.61
C TRP A 14 25.87 12.49 6.72
N CYS A 15 26.21 11.46 7.49
CA CYS A 15 25.42 11.01 8.63
C CYS A 15 25.31 12.09 9.72
N GLU A 16 26.40 12.80 10.01
CA GLU A 16 26.44 13.91 10.97
C GLU A 16 25.54 15.08 10.52
N GLU A 17 25.65 15.51 9.26
CA GLU A 17 24.88 16.63 8.72
C GLU A 17 23.38 16.32 8.60
N ASN A 18 23.02 15.06 8.32
CA ASN A 18 21.65 14.63 8.06
C ASN A 18 21.01 13.92 9.27
N ASN A 19 21.70 13.87 10.41
CA ASN A 19 21.26 13.21 11.63
C ASN A 19 20.81 11.74 11.43
N VAL A 20 21.54 11.02 10.56
CA VAL A 20 21.29 9.60 10.24
C VAL A 20 22.33 8.73 10.91
N LYS A 21 21.93 7.57 11.44
CA LYS A 21 22.89 6.65 12.05
C LYS A 21 23.69 5.91 10.95
N PRO A 22 25.04 5.83 11.05
CA PRO A 22 25.88 5.20 10.03
C PRO A 22 25.49 3.76 9.66
N TYR A 23 25.03 2.95 10.62
CA TYR A 23 24.62 1.58 10.36
C TYR A 23 23.32 1.49 9.55
N GLN A 24 22.39 2.45 9.73
CA GLN A 24 21.12 2.49 8.98
C GLN A 24 21.39 2.82 7.52
N LEU A 25 22.25 3.81 7.27
CA LEU A 25 22.62 4.18 5.91
C LEU A 25 23.35 3.03 5.19
N ARG A 26 24.26 2.34 5.86
CA ARG A 26 24.93 1.16 5.31
C ARG A 26 23.94 0.05 4.97
N TYR A 27 22.99 -0.24 5.86
CA TYR A 27 21.95 -1.22 5.62
C TYR A 27 21.09 -0.88 4.40
N TRP A 28 20.68 0.39 4.25
CA TRP A 28 19.91 0.81 3.09
C TRP A 28 20.70 0.72 1.78
N LEU A 29 22.00 1.05 1.77
CA LEU A 29 22.87 0.91 0.59
C LEU A 29 22.90 -0.55 0.11
N GLN A 30 23.16 -1.46 1.03
CA GLN A 30 23.24 -2.89 0.72
C GLN A 30 21.91 -3.44 0.21
N LYS A 31 20.79 -3.03 0.80
CA LYS A 31 19.45 -3.48 0.38
C LYS A 31 19.10 -2.99 -1.02
N THR A 32 19.51 -1.78 -1.40
CA THR A 32 19.30 -1.24 -2.75
C THR A 32 20.17 -1.94 -3.80
N GLU A 33 21.39 -2.32 -3.45
CA GLU A 33 22.27 -3.11 -4.32
C GLU A 33 21.70 -4.52 -4.55
N ALA A 34 21.27 -5.20 -3.47
CA ALA A 34 20.65 -6.52 -3.56
C ALA A 34 19.35 -6.56 -4.39
N THR A 35 18.61 -5.44 -4.46
CA THR A 35 17.41 -5.33 -5.32
C THR A 35 17.78 -5.25 -6.81
N SER A 36 18.97 -4.73 -7.13
CA SER A 36 19.44 -4.57 -8.51
C SER A 36 19.97 -5.88 -9.11
N GLU A 37 20.28 -6.87 -8.27
CA GLU A 37 20.68 -8.23 -8.68
C GLU A 37 19.49 -9.19 -8.83
N SER A 38 18.25 -8.72 -8.73
CA SER A 38 17.10 -9.54 -9.10
C SER A 38 17.20 -9.84 -10.60
N GLY A 39 17.46 -11.11 -10.94
CA GLY A 39 17.45 -11.59 -12.31
C GLY A 39 16.16 -11.22 -13.04
N PRO A 40 16.07 -11.43 -14.37
CA PRO A 40 14.92 -11.00 -15.17
C PRO A 40 13.62 -11.37 -14.47
N THR A 41 12.85 -10.35 -14.07
CA THR A 41 11.57 -10.56 -13.41
C THR A 41 10.65 -11.24 -14.41
N HIS A 42 10.41 -12.53 -14.22
CA HIS A 42 9.50 -13.30 -15.05
C HIS A 42 8.09 -12.98 -14.61
N TRP A 43 7.48 -12.01 -15.29
CA TRP A 43 6.05 -11.74 -15.16
C TRP A 43 5.27 -12.96 -15.68
N LEU A 44 4.61 -13.67 -14.77
CA LEU A 44 3.67 -14.72 -15.16
C LEU A 44 2.37 -14.06 -15.60
N SER A 45 1.98 -14.31 -16.84
CA SER A 45 0.68 -13.91 -17.36
C SER A 45 -0.42 -14.68 -16.64
N VAL A 46 -1.25 -13.96 -15.89
CA VAL A 46 -2.47 -14.50 -15.29
C VAL A 46 -3.60 -14.31 -16.32
N ASN A 47 -4.21 -15.41 -16.75
CA ASN A 47 -5.39 -15.35 -17.59
C ASN A 47 -6.60 -15.07 -16.69
N VAL A 48 -7.03 -13.81 -16.65
CA VAL A 48 -8.27 -13.43 -15.95
C VAL A 48 -9.44 -13.85 -16.83
N ALA A 49 -10.25 -14.79 -16.37
CA ALA A 49 -11.45 -15.19 -17.09
C ALA A 49 -12.36 -13.95 -17.28
N PRO A 50 -12.98 -13.77 -18.45
CA PRO A 50 -13.94 -12.70 -18.65
C PRO A 50 -15.10 -12.90 -17.68
N TRP A 51 -15.36 -11.88 -16.86
CA TRP A 51 -16.47 -11.84 -15.91
C TRP A 51 -17.77 -12.30 -16.58
N THR A 52 -18.29 -13.44 -16.13
CA THR A 52 -19.60 -13.94 -16.52
C THR A 52 -20.68 -13.05 -15.90
N LYS A 53 -21.82 -12.88 -16.57
CA LYS A 53 -22.91 -12.03 -16.05
C LYS A 53 -23.47 -12.55 -14.73
N GLU A 54 -23.28 -13.83 -14.39
CA GLU A 54 -23.62 -14.38 -13.08
C GLU A 54 -22.70 -13.86 -11.96
N GLU A 55 -21.43 -13.56 -12.24
CA GLU A 55 -20.49 -12.96 -11.26
C GLU A 55 -20.78 -11.46 -11.02
N ARG A 56 -21.57 -10.81 -11.89
CA ARG A 56 -22.01 -9.42 -11.70
C ARG A 56 -23.09 -9.25 -10.64
N SER A 57 -23.71 -10.33 -10.18
CA SER A 57 -24.65 -10.31 -9.05
C SER A 57 -23.96 -10.14 -7.70
N ASP A 58 -22.62 -10.11 -7.69
CA ASP A 58 -21.82 -9.79 -6.52
C ASP A 58 -21.20 -8.38 -6.65
N ALA A 59 -21.94 -7.46 -7.28
CA ALA A 59 -21.57 -6.06 -7.33
C ALA A 59 -21.62 -5.48 -5.91
N SER A 60 -20.48 -5.56 -5.21
CA SER A 60 -20.32 -4.96 -3.90
C SER A 60 -19.78 -3.53 -4.02
N MET A 61 -20.38 -2.63 -3.26
CA MET A 61 -19.85 -1.29 -3.04
C MET A 61 -19.14 -1.26 -1.69
N VAL A 62 -17.88 -0.84 -1.69
CA VAL A 62 -17.12 -0.66 -0.44
C VAL A 62 -17.25 0.78 0.03
N VAL A 63 -17.77 0.97 1.24
CA VAL A 63 -17.94 2.27 1.90
C VAL A 63 -16.99 2.34 3.10
N ARG A 64 -16.28 3.46 3.24
CA ARG A 64 -15.33 3.68 4.34
C ARG A 64 -15.80 4.83 5.23
N VAL A 65 -15.84 4.59 6.54
CA VAL A 65 -16.20 5.58 7.57
C VAL A 65 -15.07 5.60 8.60
N GLY A 66 -14.22 6.62 8.54
CA GLY A 66 -12.98 6.66 9.33
C GLY A 66 -12.11 5.41 9.08
N PRO A 67 -11.69 4.67 10.12
CA PRO A 67 -10.95 3.41 9.98
C PRO A 67 -11.84 2.21 9.61
N ALA A 68 -13.17 2.32 9.74
CA ALA A 68 -14.09 1.22 9.44
C ALA A 68 -14.35 1.08 7.93
N THR A 69 -14.56 -0.16 7.48
CA THR A 69 -14.89 -0.51 6.09
C THR A 69 -16.13 -1.38 6.07
N ILE A 70 -17.10 -1.02 5.24
CA ILE A 70 -18.39 -1.68 5.07
C ILE A 70 -18.48 -2.15 3.62
N GLU A 71 -18.71 -3.45 3.41
CA GLU A 71 -19.01 -4.01 2.10
C GLU A 71 -20.53 -4.14 1.93
N VAL A 72 -21.07 -3.58 0.85
CA VAL A 72 -22.50 -3.48 0.58
C VAL A 72 -22.83 -4.24 -0.69
N HIS A 73 -23.59 -5.33 -0.58
CA HIS A 73 -24.05 -6.11 -1.72
C HIS A 73 -25.44 -5.65 -2.19
N ASP A 74 -25.82 -6.05 -3.39
CA ASP A 74 -27.17 -5.85 -3.91
C ASP A 74 -28.24 -6.45 -2.97
N GLY A 75 -29.38 -5.75 -2.86
CA GLY A 75 -30.49 -6.17 -1.98
C GLY A 75 -30.31 -5.85 -0.50
N PHE A 76 -29.29 -5.06 -0.13
CA PHE A 76 -29.11 -4.59 1.25
C PHE A 76 -30.31 -3.76 1.74
N ASP A 77 -30.53 -3.76 3.05
CA ASP A 77 -31.52 -2.89 3.70
C ASP A 77 -30.96 -1.46 3.85
N PRO A 78 -31.54 -0.45 3.17
CA PRO A 78 -31.05 0.93 3.23
C PRO A 78 -31.18 1.56 4.61
N VAL A 79 -32.19 1.17 5.40
CA VAL A 79 -32.43 1.70 6.74
C VAL A 79 -31.37 1.19 7.70
N LEU A 80 -31.08 -0.11 7.65
CA LEU A 80 -30.02 -0.71 8.46
C LEU A 80 -28.65 -0.13 8.10
N PHE A 81 -28.34 -0.02 6.81
CA PHE A 81 -27.08 0.56 6.35
C PHE A 81 -26.89 2.00 6.86
N ALA A 82 -27.93 2.84 6.78
CA ALA A 82 -27.87 4.21 7.27
C ALA A 82 -27.65 4.28 8.79
N GLN A 83 -28.29 3.40 9.56
CA GLN A 83 -28.11 3.34 11.01
C GLN A 83 -26.67 2.95 11.39
N VAL A 84 -26.11 1.93 10.72
CA VAL A 84 -24.72 1.48 10.95
C VAL A 84 -23.73 2.57 10.57
N ALA A 85 -23.90 3.19 9.40
CA ALA A 85 -23.02 4.26 8.93
C ALA A 85 -23.06 5.47 9.89
N LYS A 86 -24.24 5.84 10.40
CA LYS A 86 -24.39 6.92 11.37
C LYS A 86 -23.69 6.61 12.70
N ALA A 87 -23.91 5.41 13.25
CA ALA A 87 -23.26 5.00 14.50
C ALA A 87 -21.72 5.03 14.37
N LEU A 88 -21.18 4.56 13.24
CA LEU A 88 -19.76 4.62 12.96
C LEU A 88 -19.24 6.05 12.81
N ALA A 89 -20.01 6.94 12.18
CA ALA A 89 -19.65 8.34 12.03
C ALA A 89 -19.65 9.13 13.35
N GLU A 90 -20.43 8.70 14.35
CA GLU A 90 -20.42 9.29 15.70
C GLU A 90 -19.24 8.80 16.55
N LEU A 91 -18.66 7.64 16.22
CA LEU A 91 -17.57 7.00 16.97
C LEU A 91 -16.17 7.30 16.42
N CYS A 92 -16.08 7.74 15.16
CA CYS A 92 -14.81 8.02 14.46
C CYS A 92 -14.58 9.52 14.32
#